data_AF-A0A3D4NYB7-F1
#
_entry.id   AF-A0A3D4NYB7-F1
#
_cell.length_a   1.000
_cell.length_b   1.000
_cell.length_c   1.000
_cell.angle_alpha   90.00
_cell.angle_beta   90.00
_cell.angle_gamma   90.00
#
_symmetry.space_group_name_H-M   'P 1'
#
loop_
_entity.id
_entity.type
_entity.pdbx_description
1 polymer ?
#
loop_
_entity_poly.entity_id
_entity_poly.type
_entity_poly.pdbx_seq_one_letter_code
_entity_poly.pdbx_strand_id
1 'polypeptide(L)'
;MTRFYFYYIKEKKALDMRKIVPGILLLAFLIISALTAFQQGAFRGTVKDKKGNPLEGVKVTIASMSYSTVKLTVRSDKKGQFIQIGLQPDYYQLRCEKDGFLPVVLEKRVPLGETVDSSFTMEEGAPTIGEPLGEKDFKRGNDLFSAGKYEEAVEAYKEAILKEPQEPIYQNNLGICYTRLERYDQAIETFQAMLKIRPQSYSANRSLGELFGLQKKYGEALPYFAKASEVSQDDPDAFYNWGACLVNTQDLDRAAAAFLKAKELKPDYAAVYYQLGMISVNQNKKEEAIRYLEKFLELAPDDAKAATAKQLLDYLKNSLTPGGFGE
;
A
#
# COMPACT_ATOMS: atom_id res chain seq x y z
N MET A 1 -3.82 12.88 9.17
CA MET A 1 -3.47 12.93 10.60
C MET A 1 -3.15 11.52 11.08
N THR A 2 -1.93 11.05 10.80
CA THR A 2 -1.44 9.72 11.22
C THR A 2 -0.80 9.85 12.60
N ARG A 3 -1.59 10.31 13.56
CA ARG A 3 -1.26 10.39 14.98
C ARG A 3 -2.54 10.05 15.72
N PHE A 4 -2.63 8.85 16.28
CA PHE A 4 -3.42 8.50 17.48
C PHE A 4 -3.45 6.96 17.61
N TYR A 5 -2.37 6.37 18.13
CA TYR A 5 -2.41 5.02 18.71
C TYR A 5 -1.27 4.83 19.74
N PHE A 6 -1.08 5.80 20.63
CA PHE A 6 -0.28 5.63 21.84
C PHE A 6 -0.77 6.60 22.91
N TYR A 7 -1.84 6.25 23.63
CA TYR A 7 -2.07 6.55 25.06
C TYR A 7 -3.49 6.14 25.46
N TYR A 8 -3.69 4.93 25.99
CA TYR A 8 -4.85 4.63 26.85
C TYR A 8 -4.67 3.30 27.60
N ILE A 9 -3.74 3.23 28.57
CA ILE A 9 -3.88 2.30 29.70
C ILE A 9 -3.35 3.00 30.95
N LYS A 10 -4.23 3.73 31.63
CA LYS A 10 -4.07 4.07 33.04
C LYS A 10 -5.24 3.43 33.78
N GLU A 11 -4.88 2.57 34.74
CA GLU A 11 -5.74 1.89 35.72
C GLU A 11 -6.72 0.81 35.19
N LYS A 12 -6.19 -0.41 35.02
CA LYS A 12 -6.96 -1.63 35.31
C LYS A 12 -6.14 -2.49 36.28
N LYS A 13 -6.79 -2.93 37.36
CA LYS A 13 -6.26 -3.90 38.34
C LYS A 13 -5.48 -4.99 37.61
N ALA A 14 -4.22 -5.20 37.99
CA ALA A 14 -3.38 -6.25 37.44
C ALA A 14 -4.12 -7.59 37.53
N LEU A 15 -4.50 -8.13 36.38
CA LEU A 15 -5.06 -9.47 36.29
C LEU A 15 -3.91 -10.44 36.57
N ASP A 16 -4.02 -11.21 37.64
CA ASP A 16 -3.01 -12.21 38.01
C ASP A 16 -2.94 -13.31 36.94
N MET A 17 -2.00 -13.16 36.00
CA MET A 17 -1.82 -14.06 34.86
C MET A 17 -1.46 -15.51 35.27
N ARG A 18 -1.18 -15.76 36.54
CA ARG A 18 -0.89 -17.11 37.07
C ARG A 18 -2.15 -17.97 37.22
N LYS A 19 -3.35 -17.39 37.12
CA LYS A 19 -4.64 -18.09 37.22
C LYS A 19 -5.32 -18.38 35.88
N ILE A 20 -4.71 -17.99 34.76
CA ILE A 20 -5.23 -18.29 33.43
C ILE A 20 -4.79 -19.72 33.09
N VAL A 21 -5.76 -20.64 33.06
CA VAL A 21 -5.55 -22.05 32.70
C VAL A 21 -4.80 -22.11 31.36
N PRO A 22 -3.70 -22.87 31.23
CA PRO A 22 -2.87 -22.92 30.02
C PRO A 22 -3.66 -23.14 28.72
N GLY A 23 -4.79 -23.85 28.80
CA GLY A 23 -5.70 -24.10 27.69
C GLY A 23 -6.39 -22.83 27.13
N ILE A 24 -6.69 -21.82 27.95
CA ILE A 24 -7.34 -20.57 27.50
C ILE A 24 -6.37 -19.68 26.73
N LEU A 25 -5.10 -19.63 27.16
CA LEU A 25 -4.02 -18.94 26.43
C LEU A 25 -3.71 -19.63 25.10
N LEU A 26 -3.70 -20.96 25.07
CA LEU A 26 -3.50 -21.72 23.84
C LEU A 26 -4.68 -21.54 22.86
N LEU A 27 -5.92 -21.54 23.38
CA LEU A 27 -7.12 -21.30 22.57
C LEU A 27 -7.17 -19.86 22.05
N ALA A 28 -6.82 -18.86 22.87
CA ALA A 28 -6.72 -17.46 22.44
C ALA A 28 -5.62 -17.27 21.39
N PHE A 29 -4.47 -17.92 21.55
CA PHE A 29 -3.38 -17.90 20.55
C PHE A 29 -3.78 -18.60 19.25
N LEU A 30 -4.48 -19.75 19.33
CA LEU A 30 -5.02 -20.45 18.17
C LEU A 30 -6.10 -19.61 17.45
N ILE A 31 -6.99 -18.95 18.20
CA ILE A 31 -8.03 -18.06 17.64
C ILE A 31 -7.40 -16.81 16.99
N ILE A 32 -6.37 -16.20 17.60
CA ILE A 32 -5.62 -15.08 17.01
C ILE A 32 -4.89 -15.53 15.74
N SER A 33 -4.23 -16.70 15.76
CA SER A 33 -3.54 -17.24 14.57
C SER A 33 -4.51 -17.60 13.44
N ALA A 34 -5.70 -18.12 13.76
CA ALA A 34 -6.76 -18.41 12.80
C ALA A 34 -7.40 -17.13 12.23
N LEU A 35 -7.56 -16.08 13.05
CA LEU A 35 -8.03 -14.76 12.59
C LEU A 35 -7.02 -14.07 11.66
N THR A 36 -5.71 -14.24 11.91
CA THR A 36 -4.68 -13.69 11.01
C THR A 36 -4.56 -14.44 9.68
N ALA A 37 -4.93 -15.74 9.64
CA ALA A 37 -4.90 -16.52 8.41
C ALA A 37 -5.98 -16.07 7.40
N PHE A 38 -7.10 -15.50 7.87
CA PHE A 38 -8.19 -15.00 7.02
C PHE A 38 -7.88 -13.65 6.35
N GLN A 39 -6.83 -12.95 6.77
CA GLN A 39 -6.44 -11.65 6.23
C GLN A 39 -5.19 -11.69 5.35
N GLN A 40 -4.64 -12.87 5.11
CA GLN A 40 -3.45 -13.02 4.27
C GLN A 40 -3.85 -13.32 2.82
N GLY A 41 -3.26 -12.57 1.90
CA GLY A 41 -3.34 -12.85 0.47
C GLY A 41 -2.33 -13.90 0.03
N ALA A 42 -2.38 -14.23 -1.25
CA ALA A 42 -1.46 -15.16 -1.88
C ALA A 42 -1.05 -14.67 -3.27
N PHE A 43 0.10 -15.16 -3.71
CA PHE A 43 0.58 -14.97 -5.07
C PHE A 43 0.74 -16.33 -5.73
N ARG A 44 0.13 -16.50 -6.90
CA ARG A 44 0.29 -17.69 -7.73
C ARG A 44 0.90 -17.27 -9.06
N GLY A 45 1.99 -17.92 -9.43
CA GLY A 45 2.74 -17.55 -10.61
C GLY A 45 2.99 -18.72 -11.54
N THR A 46 3.13 -18.42 -12.83
CA THR A 46 3.69 -19.35 -13.83
C THR A 46 4.85 -18.66 -14.54
N VAL A 47 5.99 -19.35 -14.65
CA VAL A 47 7.17 -18.86 -15.36
C VAL A 47 7.43 -19.70 -16.60
N LYS A 48 7.57 -19.02 -17.74
CA LYS A 48 7.81 -19.63 -19.05
C LYS A 48 8.97 -18.95 -19.78
N ASP A 49 9.54 -19.62 -20.76
CA ASP A 49 10.44 -18.98 -21.73
C ASP A 49 9.66 -18.22 -22.82
N LYS A 50 10.36 -17.53 -23.72
CA LYS A 50 9.78 -16.85 -24.89
C LYS A 50 8.97 -17.76 -25.83
N LYS A 51 9.24 -19.07 -25.83
CA LYS A 51 8.52 -20.07 -26.64
C LYS A 51 7.27 -20.61 -25.95
N GLY A 52 7.04 -20.20 -24.69
CA GLY A 52 5.90 -20.65 -23.87
C GLY A 52 6.16 -21.93 -23.09
N ASN A 53 7.38 -22.47 -23.09
CA ASN A 53 7.73 -23.67 -22.33
C ASN A 53 7.83 -23.33 -20.84
N PRO A 54 7.29 -24.16 -19.94
CA PRO A 54 7.42 -23.95 -18.50
C PRO A 54 8.89 -24.06 -18.06
N LEU A 55 9.30 -23.18 -17.16
CA LEU A 55 10.64 -23.18 -16.59
C LEU A 55 10.62 -23.70 -15.15
N GLU A 56 11.20 -24.88 -14.91
CA GLU A 56 11.38 -25.46 -13.58
C GLU A 56 12.52 -24.78 -12.81
N GLY A 57 12.39 -24.71 -11.48
CA GLY A 57 13.46 -24.32 -10.57
C GLY A 57 13.83 -22.83 -10.60
N VAL A 58 13.04 -21.98 -11.28
CA VAL A 58 13.20 -20.52 -11.27
C VAL A 58 13.09 -20.05 -9.84
N LYS A 59 14.11 -19.34 -9.36
CA LYS A 59 14.07 -18.68 -8.05
C LYS A 59 13.19 -17.44 -8.16
N VAL A 60 12.14 -17.38 -7.36
CA VAL A 60 11.25 -16.21 -7.28
C VAL A 60 11.40 -15.58 -5.91
N THR A 61 11.99 -14.40 -5.89
CA THR A 61 12.13 -13.57 -4.70
C THR A 61 10.96 -12.61 -4.62
N ILE A 62 10.28 -12.57 -3.48
CA ILE A 62 9.07 -11.78 -3.24
C ILE A 62 9.39 -10.82 -2.09
N ALA A 63 9.55 -9.54 -2.40
CA ALA A 63 9.93 -8.51 -1.45
C ALA A 63 8.83 -7.46 -1.32
N SER A 64 8.42 -7.14 -0.10
CA SER A 64 7.42 -6.10 0.16
C SER A 64 7.98 -4.70 -0.15
N MET A 65 7.17 -3.86 -0.79
CA MET A 65 7.51 -2.48 -1.09
C MET A 65 7.32 -1.55 0.12
N SER A 66 6.50 -1.95 1.10
CA SER A 66 6.24 -1.16 2.32
C SER A 66 7.02 -1.62 3.55
N TYR A 67 7.37 -2.91 3.62
CA TYR A 67 7.99 -3.56 4.79
C TYR A 67 9.33 -4.21 4.39
N SER A 68 10.42 -3.48 4.60
CA SER A 68 11.78 -3.88 4.18
C SER A 68 12.24 -5.25 4.70
N THR A 69 11.68 -5.75 5.80
CA THR A 69 11.99 -7.07 6.37
C THR A 69 11.33 -8.23 5.64
N VAL A 70 10.26 -7.99 4.91
CA VAL A 70 9.48 -9.06 4.28
C VAL A 70 10.10 -9.39 2.94
N LYS A 71 10.93 -10.44 2.95
CA LYS A 71 11.55 -11.03 1.75
C LYS A 71 11.45 -12.55 1.81
N LEU A 72 10.73 -13.12 0.85
CA LEU A 72 10.47 -14.54 0.76
C LEU A 72 11.07 -15.08 -0.55
N THR A 73 11.36 -16.39 -0.59
CA THR A 73 11.86 -17.04 -1.80
C THR A 73 11.15 -18.36 -2.00
N VAL A 74 10.64 -18.56 -3.21
CA VAL A 74 10.04 -19.82 -3.66
C VAL A 74 10.69 -20.25 -4.97
N ARG A 75 10.44 -21.49 -5.40
CA ARG A 75 10.90 -22.00 -6.69
C ARG A 75 9.74 -22.54 -7.51
N SER A 76 9.81 -22.36 -8.83
CA SER A 76 8.85 -22.96 -9.75
C SER A 76 9.02 -24.49 -9.83
N ASP A 77 7.91 -25.20 -10.00
CA ASP A 77 7.87 -26.65 -10.20
C ASP A 77 8.10 -27.03 -11.68
N LYS A 78 7.95 -28.33 -12.00
CA LYS A 78 8.07 -28.88 -13.37
C LYS A 78 7.11 -28.27 -14.39
N LYS A 79 5.99 -27.70 -13.93
CA LYS A 79 5.00 -26.99 -14.76
C LYS A 79 5.28 -25.50 -14.82
N GLY A 80 6.40 -25.04 -14.27
CA GLY A 80 6.76 -23.63 -14.16
C GLY A 80 5.93 -22.88 -13.12
N GLN A 81 5.18 -23.58 -12.26
CA GLN A 81 4.23 -22.98 -11.33
C GLN A 81 4.86 -22.77 -9.95
N PHE A 82 4.47 -21.69 -9.28
CA PHE A 82 4.81 -21.46 -7.87
C PHE A 82 3.63 -20.80 -7.14
N ILE A 83 3.63 -20.94 -5.82
CA ILE A 83 2.67 -20.26 -4.95
C ILE A 83 3.36 -19.77 -3.68
N GLN A 84 3.05 -18.55 -3.27
CA GLN A 84 3.38 -18.01 -1.96
C GLN A 84 2.09 -17.60 -1.27
N ILE A 85 1.78 -18.26 -0.15
CA ILE A 85 0.66 -17.90 0.71
C ILE A 85 1.16 -17.07 1.90
N GLY A 86 0.25 -16.39 2.59
CA GLY A 86 0.60 -15.70 3.83
C GLY A 86 1.11 -14.27 3.64
N LEU A 87 0.84 -13.67 2.48
CA LEU A 87 1.28 -12.31 2.16
C LEU A 87 0.33 -11.30 2.80
N GLN A 88 0.89 -10.29 3.45
CA GLN A 88 0.10 -9.15 3.92
C GLN A 88 -0.33 -8.28 2.73
N PRO A 89 -1.43 -7.52 2.83
CA PRO A 89 -1.83 -6.59 1.79
C PRO A 89 -0.73 -5.55 1.54
N ASP A 90 -0.16 -5.56 0.34
CA ASP A 90 0.91 -4.63 -0.06
C ASP A 90 1.16 -4.73 -1.58
N TYR A 91 2.01 -3.84 -2.09
CA TYR A 91 2.73 -4.08 -3.33
C TYR A 91 4.01 -4.87 -3.04
N TYR A 92 4.31 -5.83 -3.91
CA TYR A 92 5.50 -6.66 -3.83
C TYR A 92 6.31 -6.54 -5.12
N GLN A 93 7.62 -6.45 -4.96
CA GLN A 93 8.56 -6.72 -6.03
C GLN A 93 8.77 -8.25 -6.15
N LEU A 94 8.56 -8.76 -7.35
CA LEU A 94 8.74 -10.14 -7.73
C LEU A 94 9.93 -10.23 -8.66
N ARG A 95 11.00 -10.90 -8.26
CA ARG A 95 12.23 -11.07 -9.03
C ARG A 95 12.42 -12.55 -9.37
N CYS A 96 12.29 -12.87 -10.65
CA CYS A 96 12.52 -14.21 -11.20
C CYS A 96 13.95 -14.32 -11.72
N GLU A 97 14.67 -15.35 -11.27
CA GLU A 97 16.06 -15.59 -11.62
C GLU A 97 16.28 -17.07 -11.96
N LYS A 98 17.02 -17.32 -13.03
CA LYS A 98 17.42 -18.66 -13.47
C LYS A 98 18.67 -18.54 -14.34
N ASP A 99 19.64 -19.41 -14.13
CA ASP A 99 20.86 -19.44 -14.94
C ASP A 99 20.54 -19.58 -16.43
N GLY A 100 21.23 -18.79 -17.26
CA GLY A 100 20.99 -18.72 -18.71
C GLY A 100 19.79 -17.85 -19.11
N PHE A 101 19.16 -17.15 -18.17
CA PHE A 101 18.06 -16.22 -18.44
C PHE A 101 18.32 -14.84 -17.84
N LEU A 102 17.83 -13.80 -18.52
CA LEU A 102 17.79 -12.45 -17.96
C LEU A 102 16.79 -12.39 -16.79
N PRO A 103 17.10 -11.67 -15.70
CA PRO A 103 16.20 -11.54 -14.58
C PRO A 103 14.95 -10.75 -14.98
N VAL A 104 13.79 -11.24 -14.55
CA VAL A 104 12.51 -10.55 -14.73
C VAL A 104 12.06 -10.02 -13.40
N VAL A 105 11.89 -8.70 -13.30
CA VAL A 105 11.37 -8.07 -12.10
C VAL A 105 9.97 -7.51 -12.41
N LEU A 106 8.99 -7.66 -11.52
CA LEU A 106 7.65 -7.06 -11.63
C LEU A 106 7.24 -6.47 -10.29
N GLU A 107 6.35 -5.48 -10.32
CA GLU A 107 5.68 -4.98 -9.12
C GLU A 107 4.22 -5.39 -9.21
N LYS A 108 3.70 -6.03 -8.15
CA LYS A 108 2.31 -6.49 -8.10
C LYS A 108 1.69 -6.26 -6.73
N ARG A 109 0.46 -5.77 -6.75
CA ARG A 109 -0.40 -5.67 -5.58
C ARG A 109 -0.86 -7.05 -5.15
N VAL A 110 -0.89 -7.29 -3.85
CA VAL A 110 -1.62 -8.39 -3.22
C VAL A 110 -2.72 -7.76 -2.35
N PRO A 111 -4.00 -7.91 -2.73
CA PRO A 111 -5.12 -7.45 -1.91
C PRO A 111 -5.30 -8.29 -0.64
N LEU A 112 -6.16 -7.80 0.25
CA LEU A 112 -6.57 -8.52 1.46
C LEU A 112 -7.34 -9.80 1.13
N GLY A 113 -6.82 -10.95 1.55
CA GLY A 113 -7.50 -12.24 1.42
C GLY A 113 -7.64 -12.77 -0.01
N GLU A 114 -7.01 -12.13 -1.00
CA GLU A 114 -7.11 -12.52 -2.41
C GLU A 114 -5.87 -13.27 -2.89
N THR A 115 -6.07 -14.16 -3.87
CA THR A 115 -4.97 -14.78 -4.62
C THR A 115 -4.76 -14.04 -5.92
N VAL A 116 -3.55 -13.55 -6.13
CA VAL A 116 -3.17 -12.84 -7.36
C VAL A 116 -2.43 -13.78 -8.28
N ASP A 117 -2.99 -13.99 -9.47
CA ASP A 117 -2.36 -14.76 -10.54
C ASP A 117 -1.43 -13.86 -11.36
N SER A 118 -0.26 -14.40 -11.75
CA SER A 118 0.65 -13.70 -12.67
C SER A 118 1.44 -14.67 -13.55
N SER A 119 1.73 -14.23 -14.77
CA SER A 119 2.58 -14.95 -15.70
C SER A 119 3.86 -14.18 -15.95
N PHE A 120 4.98 -14.90 -16.00
CA PHE A 120 6.30 -14.35 -16.25
C PHE A 120 6.87 -15.02 -17.50
N THR A 121 7.47 -14.21 -18.37
CA THR A 121 8.18 -14.68 -19.54
C THR A 121 9.65 -14.29 -19.38
N MET A 122 10.53 -15.28 -19.31
CA MET A 122 11.98 -15.08 -19.21
C MET A 122 12.62 -15.21 -20.59
N GLU A 123 13.60 -14.35 -20.86
CA GLU A 123 14.39 -14.37 -22.08
C GLU A 123 15.75 -15.02 -21.80
N GLU A 124 16.24 -15.82 -22.75
CA GLU A 124 17.60 -16.36 -22.67
C GLU A 124 18.61 -15.21 -22.67
N GLY A 125 19.65 -15.33 -21.83
CA GLY A 125 20.68 -14.31 -21.69
C GLY A 125 21.83 -14.77 -20.81
N ALA A 126 22.85 -13.92 -20.69
CA ALA A 126 24.03 -14.25 -19.92
C ALA A 126 23.64 -14.54 -18.45
N PRO A 127 24.19 -15.61 -17.83
CA PRO A 127 23.89 -15.94 -16.45
C PRO A 127 24.27 -14.79 -15.52
N THR A 128 23.43 -14.47 -14.54
CA THR A 128 23.87 -13.75 -13.34
C THR A 128 24.74 -14.69 -12.53
N ILE A 129 26.06 -14.60 -12.71
CA ILE A 129 27.02 -15.44 -11.97
C ILE A 129 27.16 -14.85 -10.56
N GLY A 130 26.63 -15.55 -9.54
CA GLY A 130 26.82 -15.23 -8.13
C GLY A 130 25.61 -14.64 -7.41
N GLU A 131 25.73 -14.45 -6.09
CA GLU A 131 24.77 -13.63 -5.34
C GLU A 131 24.77 -12.19 -5.88
N PRO A 132 23.61 -11.51 -5.93
CA PRO A 132 23.55 -10.10 -6.35
C PRO A 132 24.53 -9.28 -5.51
N LEU A 133 25.40 -8.50 -6.15
CA LEU A 133 26.55 -7.87 -5.48
C LEU A 133 26.12 -6.93 -4.34
N GLY A 134 24.93 -6.33 -4.44
CA GLY A 134 24.34 -5.46 -3.42
C GLY A 134 23.51 -6.19 -2.36
N GLU A 135 23.26 -7.49 -2.50
CA GLU A 135 22.34 -8.25 -1.62
C GLU A 135 22.78 -8.21 -0.16
N LYS A 136 24.09 -8.34 0.10
CA LYS A 136 24.65 -8.30 1.45
C LYS A 136 24.37 -6.96 2.13
N ASP A 137 24.60 -5.85 1.44
CA ASP A 137 24.40 -4.52 2.01
C ASP A 137 22.91 -4.19 2.09
N PHE A 138 22.10 -4.68 1.15
CA PHE A 138 20.65 -4.58 1.22
C PHE A 138 20.10 -5.28 2.46
N LYS A 139 20.55 -6.51 2.75
CA LYS A 139 20.17 -7.23 3.97
C LYS A 139 20.59 -6.45 5.22
N ARG A 140 21.82 -5.94 5.25
CA ARG A 140 22.31 -5.09 6.34
C ARG A 140 21.42 -3.85 6.51
N GLY A 141 21.03 -3.19 5.42
CA GLY A 141 20.11 -2.06 5.43
C GLY A 141 18.73 -2.41 6.00
N ASN A 142 18.16 -3.56 5.63
CA ASN A 142 16.88 -4.04 6.17
C ASN A 142 16.98 -4.32 7.68
N ASP A 143 18.06 -4.98 8.12
CA ASP A 143 18.29 -5.26 9.54
C ASP A 143 18.40 -3.96 10.36
N LEU A 144 19.13 -2.95 9.84
CA LEU A 144 19.27 -1.63 10.46
C LEU A 144 17.96 -0.84 10.48
N PHE A 145 17.20 -0.87 9.38
CA PHE A 145 15.89 -0.24 9.29
C PHE A 145 14.93 -0.78 10.35
N SER A 146 14.93 -2.10 10.54
CA SER A 146 14.11 -2.79 11.54
C SER A 146 14.48 -2.40 12.97
N ALA A 147 15.78 -2.14 13.19
CA ALA A 147 16.29 -1.63 14.45
C ALA A 147 16.04 -0.12 14.66
N GLY A 148 15.37 0.57 13.71
CA GLY A 148 15.12 2.00 13.75
C GLY A 148 16.36 2.87 13.48
N LYS A 149 17.46 2.27 13.03
CA LYS A 149 18.74 2.94 12.75
C LYS A 149 18.76 3.47 11.31
N TYR A 150 17.89 4.44 11.03
CA TYR A 150 17.63 4.88 9.66
C TYR A 150 18.85 5.52 8.98
N GLU A 151 19.68 6.31 9.68
CA GLU A 151 20.94 6.83 9.13
C GLU A 151 21.90 5.73 8.70
N GLU A 152 22.10 4.71 9.53
CA GLU A 152 22.98 3.58 9.21
C GLU A 152 22.41 2.76 8.03
N ALA A 153 21.07 2.60 7.99
CA ALA A 153 20.38 1.93 6.90
C ALA A 153 20.55 2.67 5.56
N VAL A 154 20.50 4.01 5.56
CA VAL A 154 20.77 4.84 4.37
C VAL A 154 22.12 4.50 3.76
N GLU A 155 23.17 4.42 4.57
CA GLU A 155 24.52 4.12 4.07
C GLU A 155 24.61 2.70 3.49
N ALA A 156 24.00 1.71 4.15
CA ALA A 156 23.95 0.34 3.65
C ALA A 156 23.16 0.23 2.32
N TYR A 157 22.05 0.95 2.16
CA TYR A 157 21.31 0.96 0.89
C TYR A 157 22.07 1.69 -0.22
N LYS A 158 22.81 2.77 0.08
CA LYS A 158 23.69 3.41 -0.90
C LYS A 158 24.80 2.47 -1.37
N GLU A 159 25.40 1.70 -0.45
CA GLU A 159 26.38 0.65 -0.80
C GLU A 159 25.77 -0.39 -1.74
N ALA A 160 24.53 -0.84 -1.47
CA ALA A 160 23.80 -1.77 -2.34
C ALA A 160 23.54 -1.19 -3.74
N ILE A 161 23.09 0.07 -3.81
CA ILE A 161 22.81 0.78 -5.07
C ILE A 161 24.09 1.01 -5.87
N LEU A 162 25.22 1.32 -5.21
CA LEU A 162 26.51 1.49 -5.89
C LEU A 162 26.93 0.21 -6.62
N LYS A 163 26.66 -0.95 -6.03
CA LYS A 163 26.99 -2.26 -6.60
C LYS A 163 26.00 -2.70 -7.67
N GLU A 164 24.71 -2.41 -7.48
CA GLU A 164 23.64 -2.78 -8.41
C GLU A 164 22.64 -1.62 -8.59
N PRO A 165 22.97 -0.64 -9.45
CA PRO A 165 22.17 0.58 -9.58
C PRO A 165 20.82 0.35 -10.26
N GLN A 166 20.58 -0.82 -10.85
CA GLN A 166 19.37 -1.17 -11.61
C GLN A 166 18.35 -1.98 -10.77
N GLU A 167 18.57 -2.12 -9.46
CA GLU A 167 17.68 -2.87 -8.57
C GLU A 167 16.69 -1.92 -7.84
N PRO A 168 15.40 -1.88 -8.24
CA PRO A 168 14.47 -0.85 -7.77
C PRO A 168 14.18 -0.89 -6.27
N ILE A 169 14.14 -2.10 -5.68
CA ILE A 169 13.83 -2.25 -4.25
C ILE A 169 14.88 -1.58 -3.35
N TYR A 170 16.13 -1.47 -3.80
CA TYR A 170 17.17 -0.77 -3.03
C TYR A 170 16.86 0.73 -2.94
N GLN A 171 16.44 1.33 -4.06
CA GLN A 171 16.03 2.73 -4.09
C GLN A 171 14.73 2.97 -3.32
N ASN A 172 13.77 2.04 -3.42
CA ASN A 172 12.55 2.10 -2.62
C ASN A 172 12.86 2.19 -1.12
N ASN A 173 13.67 1.27 -0.60
CA ASN A 173 13.97 1.23 0.83
C ASN A 173 14.84 2.42 1.28
N LEU A 174 15.75 2.91 0.43
CA LEU A 174 16.47 4.15 0.68
C LEU A 174 15.53 5.36 0.76
N GLY A 175 14.59 5.47 -0.18
CA GLY A 175 13.57 6.53 -0.21
C GLY A 175 12.70 6.51 1.05
N ILE A 176 12.28 5.33 1.50
CA ILE A 176 11.54 5.16 2.77
C ILE A 176 12.38 5.62 3.97
N CYS A 177 13.68 5.31 4.02
CA CYS A 177 14.56 5.80 5.08
C CYS A 177 14.61 7.32 5.11
N TYR A 178 14.82 7.97 3.96
CA TYR A 178 14.83 9.43 3.89
C TYR A 178 13.49 10.03 4.33
N THR A 179 12.36 9.41 3.97
CA THR A 179 11.04 9.82 4.45
C THR A 179 10.91 9.71 5.97
N ARG A 180 11.40 8.62 6.58
CA ARG A 180 11.40 8.43 8.05
C ARG A 180 12.29 9.45 8.78
N LEU A 181 13.32 9.92 8.10
CA LEU A 181 14.23 10.97 8.57
C LEU A 181 13.74 12.39 8.24
N GLU A 182 12.54 12.53 7.66
CA GLU A 182 11.97 13.80 7.19
C GLU A 182 12.85 14.55 6.17
N ARG A 183 13.78 13.83 5.51
CA ARG A 183 14.66 14.35 4.46
C ARG A 183 13.97 14.25 3.10
N TYR A 184 12.86 14.97 2.97
CA TYR A 184 11.90 14.80 1.86
C TYR A 184 12.50 15.03 0.48
N ASP A 185 13.42 15.99 0.32
CA ASP A 185 14.01 16.27 -1.00
C ASP A 185 14.89 15.10 -1.47
N GLN A 186 15.67 14.49 -0.56
CA GLN A 186 16.46 13.29 -0.86
C GLN A 186 15.56 12.08 -1.15
N ALA A 187 14.42 11.96 -0.45
CA ALA A 187 13.44 10.93 -0.73
C ALA A 187 12.84 11.10 -2.14
N ILE A 188 12.47 12.32 -2.53
CA ILE A 188 11.95 12.65 -3.86
C ILE A 188 12.98 12.28 -4.95
N GLU A 189 14.24 12.71 -4.80
CA GLU A 189 15.30 12.37 -5.76
C GLU A 189 15.47 10.84 -5.89
N THR A 190 15.40 10.12 -4.77
CA THR A 190 15.54 8.66 -4.74
C THR A 190 14.38 7.96 -5.44
N PHE A 191 13.13 8.34 -5.18
CA PHE A 191 11.98 7.75 -5.87
C PHE A 191 11.91 8.15 -7.35
N GLN A 192 12.39 9.35 -7.72
CA GLN A 192 12.55 9.74 -9.12
C GLN A 192 13.62 8.90 -9.83
N ALA A 193 14.74 8.60 -9.17
CA ALA A 193 15.72 7.66 -9.69
C ALA A 193 15.08 6.27 -9.89
N MET A 194 14.19 5.86 -8.99
CA MET A 194 13.53 4.56 -9.09
C MET A 194 12.61 4.51 -10.31
N LEU A 195 11.92 5.62 -10.61
CA LEU A 195 11.11 5.74 -11.82
C LEU A 195 11.94 5.73 -13.11
N LYS A 196 13.22 6.11 -13.09
CA LYS A 196 14.11 5.96 -14.26
C LYS A 196 14.40 4.48 -14.57
N ILE A 197 14.43 3.64 -13.54
CA ILE A 197 14.60 2.17 -13.67
C ILE A 197 13.25 1.50 -13.95
N ARG A 198 12.18 1.99 -13.31
CA ARG A 198 10.81 1.45 -13.32
C ARG A 198 9.78 2.55 -13.59
N PRO A 199 9.59 2.96 -14.85
CA PRO A 199 8.64 4.03 -15.17
C PRO A 199 7.18 3.74 -14.76
N GLN A 200 6.81 2.46 -14.64
CA GLN A 200 5.47 2.00 -14.23
C GLN A 200 5.44 1.49 -12.78
N SER A 201 6.34 1.93 -11.90
CA SER A 201 6.26 1.57 -10.47
C SER A 201 5.11 2.31 -9.80
N TYR A 202 4.18 1.55 -9.23
CA TYR A 202 3.12 2.12 -8.40
C TYR A 202 3.71 2.74 -7.13
N SER A 203 4.56 2.00 -6.43
CA SER A 203 5.11 2.39 -5.12
C SER A 203 5.91 3.70 -5.20
N ALA A 204 6.70 3.88 -6.27
CA ALA A 204 7.43 5.13 -6.46
C ALA A 204 6.52 6.32 -6.77
N ASN A 205 5.52 6.15 -7.65
CA ASN A 205 4.54 7.19 -7.96
C ASN A 205 3.70 7.57 -6.74
N ARG A 206 3.19 6.58 -5.99
CA ARG A 206 2.48 6.83 -4.74
C ARG A 206 3.36 7.59 -3.74
N SER A 207 4.61 7.15 -3.53
CA SER A 207 5.52 7.78 -2.58
C SER A 207 5.85 9.23 -2.95
N LEU A 208 6.04 9.52 -4.24
CA LEU A 208 6.25 10.89 -4.73
C LEU A 208 5.02 11.76 -4.49
N GLY A 209 3.82 11.26 -4.81
CA GLY A 209 2.57 11.95 -4.52
C GLY A 209 2.42 12.29 -3.03
N GLU A 210 2.72 11.32 -2.15
CA GLU A 210 2.67 11.51 -0.70
C GLU A 210 3.70 12.53 -0.21
N LEU A 211 4.93 12.48 -0.70
CA LEU A 211 6.01 13.41 -0.33
C LEU A 211 5.68 14.85 -0.72
N PHE A 212 5.23 15.08 -1.95
CA PHE A 212 4.76 16.41 -2.36
C PHE A 212 3.52 16.84 -1.56
N GLY A 213 2.62 15.91 -1.25
CA GLY A 213 1.45 16.16 -0.39
C GLY A 213 1.82 16.58 1.04
N LEU A 214 2.84 15.96 1.64
CA LEU A 214 3.39 16.35 2.96
C LEU A 214 3.97 17.77 2.94
N GLN A 215 4.57 18.17 1.81
CA GLN A 215 5.04 19.53 1.57
C GLN A 215 3.91 20.50 1.16
N LYS A 216 2.64 20.05 1.12
CA LYS A 216 1.45 20.80 0.63
C LYS A 216 1.57 21.28 -0.83
N LYS A 217 2.44 20.63 -1.59
CA LYS A 217 2.71 20.88 -3.01
C LYS A 217 1.77 20.04 -3.89
N TYR A 218 0.47 20.27 -3.74
CA TYR A 218 -0.55 19.41 -4.35
C TYR A 218 -0.53 19.42 -5.88
N GLY A 219 -0.13 20.53 -6.51
CA GLY A 219 0.04 20.60 -7.97
C GLY A 219 1.15 19.67 -8.47
N GLU A 220 2.25 19.56 -7.73
CA GLU A 220 3.36 18.65 -8.05
C GLU A 220 3.03 17.19 -7.70
N ALA A 221 2.22 16.95 -6.67
CA ALA A 221 1.75 15.61 -6.29
C ALA A 221 0.79 14.99 -7.31
N LEU A 222 -0.07 15.82 -7.92
CA LEU A 222 -1.16 15.40 -8.80
C LEU A 222 -0.74 14.44 -9.93
N PRO A 223 0.30 14.72 -10.75
CA PRO A 223 0.69 13.81 -11.82
C PRO A 223 1.14 12.44 -11.31
N TYR A 224 1.77 12.37 -10.13
CA TYR A 224 2.23 11.10 -9.58
C TYR A 224 1.07 10.25 -9.05
N PHE A 225 0.09 10.85 -8.37
CA PHE A 225 -1.11 10.11 -7.96
C PHE A 225 -1.97 9.68 -9.15
N ALA A 226 -2.10 10.53 -10.17
CA ALA A 226 -2.75 10.15 -11.42
C ALA A 226 -2.04 8.92 -12.03
N LYS A 227 -0.70 8.97 -12.11
CA LYS A 227 0.07 7.85 -12.66
C LYS A 227 -0.06 6.57 -11.82
N ALA A 228 -0.07 6.66 -10.49
CA ALA A 228 -0.31 5.52 -9.61
C ALA A 228 -1.68 4.87 -9.88
N SER A 229 -2.73 5.67 -10.08
CA SER A 229 -4.07 5.16 -10.43
C SER A 229 -4.17 4.55 -11.83
N GLU A 230 -3.39 5.04 -12.80
CA GLU A 230 -3.28 4.42 -14.13
C GLU A 230 -2.60 3.04 -14.07
N VAL A 231 -1.55 2.93 -13.25
CA VAL A 231 -0.75 1.71 -13.08
C VAL A 231 -1.55 0.63 -12.35
N SER A 232 -2.35 1.00 -11.34
CA SER A 232 -3.17 0.06 -10.56
C SER A 232 -4.66 0.44 -10.60
N GLN A 233 -5.32 0.01 -11.66
CA GLN A 233 -6.75 0.27 -11.88
C GLN A 233 -7.68 -0.57 -10.99
N ASP A 234 -7.11 -1.54 -10.27
CA ASP A 234 -7.75 -2.44 -9.32
C ASP A 234 -7.53 -2.03 -7.85
N ASP A 235 -6.75 -0.97 -7.60
CA ASP A 235 -6.47 -0.50 -6.25
C ASP A 235 -7.37 0.68 -5.85
N PRO A 236 -8.34 0.50 -4.93
CA PRO A 236 -9.17 1.60 -4.45
C PRO A 236 -8.37 2.73 -3.80
N ASP A 237 -7.24 2.42 -3.17
CA ASP A 237 -6.40 3.42 -2.48
C ASP A 237 -5.69 4.34 -3.48
N ALA A 238 -5.34 3.84 -4.66
CA ALA A 238 -4.79 4.65 -5.76
C ALA A 238 -5.75 5.77 -6.17
N PHE A 239 -7.01 5.42 -6.39
CA PHE A 239 -8.05 6.39 -6.76
C PHE A 239 -8.43 7.31 -5.59
N TYR A 240 -8.45 6.79 -4.36
CA TYR A 240 -8.69 7.61 -3.17
C TYR A 240 -7.60 8.69 -3.00
N ASN A 241 -6.32 8.32 -3.11
CA ASN A 241 -5.21 9.26 -2.96
C ASN A 241 -5.21 10.32 -4.06
N TRP A 242 -5.50 9.92 -5.30
CA TRP A 242 -5.66 10.86 -6.41
C TRP A 242 -6.84 11.82 -6.20
N GLY A 243 -8.01 11.30 -5.81
CA GLY A 243 -9.19 12.10 -5.47
C GLY A 243 -8.93 13.08 -4.34
N ALA A 244 -8.24 12.65 -3.28
CA ALA A 244 -7.86 13.51 -2.17
C ALA A 244 -6.91 14.63 -2.61
N CYS A 245 -5.96 14.35 -3.51
CA CYS A 245 -5.11 15.39 -4.09
C CYS A 245 -5.93 16.39 -4.92
N LEU A 246 -6.88 15.92 -5.73
CA LEU A 246 -7.77 16.74 -6.54
C LEU A 246 -8.65 17.68 -5.70
N VAL A 247 -9.15 17.22 -4.55
CA VAL A 247 -9.86 18.08 -3.58
C VAL A 247 -8.97 19.23 -3.12
N ASN A 248 -7.70 18.96 -2.81
CA ASN A 248 -6.76 20.00 -2.39
C ASN A 248 -6.41 20.98 -3.52
N THR A 249 -6.52 20.56 -4.79
CA THR A 249 -6.38 21.44 -5.96
C THR A 249 -7.71 22.02 -6.47
N GLN A 250 -8.80 21.85 -5.71
CA GLN A 250 -10.16 22.35 -6.02
C GLN A 250 -10.79 21.78 -7.32
N ASP A 251 -10.27 20.69 -7.86
CA ASP A 251 -10.84 20.00 -9.03
C ASP A 251 -11.86 18.96 -8.55
N LEU A 252 -12.98 19.45 -8.05
CA LEU A 252 -13.97 18.64 -7.33
C LEU A 252 -14.71 17.64 -8.23
N ASP A 253 -14.86 17.93 -9.52
CA ASP A 253 -15.52 17.02 -10.47
C ASP A 253 -14.66 15.80 -10.76
N ARG A 254 -13.36 15.98 -11.01
CA ARG A 254 -12.44 14.85 -11.16
C ARG A 254 -12.22 14.12 -9.84
N ALA A 255 -12.22 14.84 -8.71
CA ALA A 255 -12.16 14.21 -7.40
C ALA A 255 -13.34 13.26 -7.16
N ALA A 256 -14.57 13.72 -7.47
CA ALA A 256 -15.77 12.89 -7.37
C ALA A 256 -15.67 11.65 -8.28
N ALA A 257 -15.20 11.79 -9.51
CA ALA A 257 -15.00 10.65 -10.42
C ALA A 257 -14.00 9.63 -9.86
N ALA A 258 -12.86 10.08 -9.32
CA ALA A 258 -11.87 9.22 -8.69
C ALA A 258 -12.45 8.48 -7.47
N PHE A 259 -13.15 9.21 -6.59
CA PHE A 259 -13.81 8.60 -5.43
C PHE A 259 -14.92 7.62 -5.81
N LEU A 260 -15.68 7.88 -6.88
CA LEU A 260 -16.67 6.93 -7.39
C LEU A 260 -16.00 5.64 -7.89
N LYS A 261 -14.82 5.73 -8.52
CA LYS A 261 -14.06 4.54 -8.90
C LYS A 261 -13.53 3.77 -7.68
N ALA A 262 -13.02 4.47 -6.68
CA ALA A 262 -12.62 3.85 -5.40
C ALA A 262 -13.80 3.13 -4.72
N LYS A 263 -15.00 3.73 -4.75
CA LYS A 263 -16.25 3.13 -4.24
C LYS A 263 -16.65 1.87 -5.00
N GLU A 264 -16.51 1.88 -6.33
CA GLU A 264 -16.80 0.71 -7.18
C GLU A 264 -15.88 -0.47 -6.83
N LEU A 265 -14.59 -0.21 -6.64
CA LEU A 265 -13.59 -1.22 -6.28
C LEU A 265 -13.72 -1.68 -4.82
N LYS A 266 -14.16 -0.79 -3.92
CA LYS A 266 -14.33 -1.07 -2.49
C LYS A 266 -15.62 -0.42 -1.94
N PRO A 267 -16.76 -1.13 -2.01
CA PRO A 267 -18.05 -0.60 -1.56
C PRO A 267 -18.17 -0.31 -0.05
N ASP A 268 -17.26 -0.83 0.78
CA ASP A 268 -17.20 -0.58 2.22
C ASP A 268 -16.15 0.48 2.60
N TYR A 269 -15.65 1.26 1.63
CA TYR A 269 -14.63 2.28 1.88
C TYR A 269 -15.21 3.55 2.52
N ALA A 270 -15.45 3.53 3.83
CA ALA A 270 -16.06 4.64 4.58
C ALA A 270 -15.50 6.04 4.24
N ALA A 271 -14.17 6.19 4.16
CA ALA A 271 -13.53 7.47 3.86
C ALA A 271 -13.96 8.06 2.51
N VAL A 272 -14.20 7.21 1.49
CA VAL A 272 -14.69 7.62 0.18
C VAL A 272 -16.10 8.22 0.28
N TYR A 273 -16.98 7.61 1.08
CA TYR A 273 -18.33 8.13 1.31
C TYR A 273 -18.31 9.50 1.98
N TYR A 274 -17.43 9.71 2.96
CA TYR A 274 -17.27 11.04 3.57
C TYR A 274 -16.83 12.08 2.53
N GLN A 275 -15.83 11.77 1.69
CA GLN A 275 -15.34 12.71 0.68
C GLN A 275 -16.40 13.05 -0.37
N LEU A 276 -17.14 12.05 -0.87
CA LEU A 276 -18.26 12.26 -1.78
C LEU A 276 -19.35 13.12 -1.14
N GLY A 277 -19.68 12.88 0.13
CA GLY A 277 -20.64 13.71 0.88
C GLY A 277 -20.21 15.17 0.97
N MET A 278 -18.94 15.42 1.30
CA MET A 278 -18.38 16.78 1.37
C MET A 278 -18.38 17.49 0.00
N ILE A 279 -18.03 16.77 -1.07
CA ILE A 279 -18.10 17.30 -2.44
C ILE A 279 -19.55 17.64 -2.81
N SER A 280 -20.51 16.75 -2.52
CA SER A 280 -21.93 16.99 -2.77
C SER A 280 -22.46 18.20 -2.00
N VAL A 281 -22.02 18.42 -0.74
CA VAL A 281 -22.35 19.64 0.01
C VAL A 281 -21.82 20.88 -0.70
N ASN A 282 -20.55 20.87 -1.12
CA ASN A 282 -19.97 22.00 -1.85
C ASN A 282 -20.72 22.30 -3.16
N GLN A 283 -21.18 21.27 -3.85
CA GLN A 283 -21.94 21.37 -5.09
C GLN A 283 -23.46 21.61 -4.89
N ASN A 284 -23.90 21.84 -3.64
CA ASN A 284 -25.32 22.00 -3.27
C ASN A 284 -26.24 20.84 -3.71
N LYS A 285 -25.69 19.63 -3.83
CA LYS A 285 -26.42 18.38 -4.13
C LYS A 285 -26.85 17.72 -2.82
N LYS A 286 -27.84 18.32 -2.15
CA LYS A 286 -28.21 17.99 -0.77
C LYS A 286 -28.62 16.53 -0.58
N GLU A 287 -29.44 15.98 -1.47
CA GLU A 287 -29.94 14.62 -1.38
C GLU A 287 -28.81 13.59 -1.55
N GLU A 288 -27.84 13.89 -2.42
CA GLU A 288 -26.64 13.05 -2.58
C GLU A 288 -25.76 13.11 -1.33
N ALA A 289 -25.53 14.32 -0.80
CA ALA A 289 -24.74 14.54 0.39
C ALA A 289 -25.30 13.75 1.59
N ILE A 290 -26.61 13.80 1.80
CA ILE A 290 -27.31 13.02 2.85
C ILE A 290 -27.02 11.53 2.69
N ARG A 291 -27.25 10.96 1.51
CA ARG A 291 -27.03 9.52 1.27
C ARG A 291 -25.59 9.09 1.53
N TYR A 292 -24.62 9.90 1.09
CA TYR A 292 -23.20 9.60 1.29
C TYR A 292 -22.78 9.72 2.75
N LEU A 293 -23.22 10.75 3.47
CA LEU A 293 -22.92 10.93 4.89
C LEU A 293 -23.58 9.85 5.77
N GLU A 294 -24.80 9.43 5.45
CA GLU A 294 -25.46 8.30 6.12
C GLU A 294 -24.65 7.01 5.96
N LYS A 295 -24.23 6.71 4.73
CA LYS A 295 -23.42 5.50 4.48
C LYS A 295 -22.05 5.56 5.16
N PHE A 296 -21.42 6.74 5.23
CA PHE A 296 -20.20 6.93 6.00
C PHE A 296 -20.42 6.61 7.49
N LEU A 297 -21.49 7.13 8.10
CA LEU A 297 -21.81 6.89 9.51
C LEU A 297 -22.23 5.46 9.80
N GLU A 298 -22.82 4.76 8.83
CA GLU A 298 -23.11 3.32 8.90
C GLU A 298 -21.81 2.49 8.94
N LEU A 299 -20.87 2.80 8.04
CA LEU A 299 -19.61 2.06 7.90
C LEU A 299 -18.59 2.38 9.01
N ALA A 300 -18.60 3.61 9.53
CA ALA A 300 -17.61 4.09 10.49
C ALA A 300 -18.23 5.01 11.56
N PRO A 301 -19.11 4.48 12.45
CA PRO A 301 -19.83 5.28 13.44
C PRO A 301 -18.91 5.96 14.47
N ASP A 302 -17.71 5.40 14.69
CA ASP A 302 -16.73 5.87 15.66
C ASP A 302 -15.54 6.63 15.02
N ASP A 303 -15.60 6.95 13.71
CA ASP A 303 -14.56 7.77 13.07
C ASP A 303 -14.50 9.16 13.69
N ALA A 304 -13.31 9.76 13.74
CA ALA A 304 -13.10 11.10 14.28
C ALA A 304 -13.97 12.18 13.59
N LYS A 305 -14.38 11.96 12.34
CA LYS A 305 -15.27 12.87 11.59
C LYS A 305 -16.76 12.56 11.78
N ALA A 306 -17.13 11.50 12.50
CA ALA A 306 -18.52 11.08 12.66
C ALA A 306 -19.39 12.17 13.33
N ALA A 307 -18.86 12.87 14.35
CA ALA A 307 -19.59 13.96 15.01
C ALA A 307 -19.89 15.11 14.04
N THR A 308 -18.90 15.53 13.24
CA THR A 308 -19.06 16.57 12.21
C THR A 308 -20.02 16.11 11.11
N ALA A 309 -19.92 14.86 10.67
CA ALA A 309 -20.83 14.30 9.67
C ALA A 309 -22.28 14.26 10.16
N LYS A 310 -22.53 13.92 11.44
CA LYS A 310 -23.87 13.96 12.04
C LYS A 310 -24.46 15.38 12.06
N GLN A 311 -23.68 16.36 12.52
CA GLN A 311 -24.12 17.76 12.56
C GLN A 311 -24.49 18.28 11.16
N LEU A 312 -23.66 17.97 10.16
CA LEU A 312 -23.90 18.34 8.77
C LEU A 312 -25.13 17.63 8.21
N LEU A 313 -25.30 16.34 8.51
CA LEU A 313 -26.47 15.55 8.10
C LEU A 313 -27.77 16.14 8.66
N ASP A 314 -27.81 16.51 9.95
CA ASP A 314 -28.97 17.11 10.60
C ASP A 314 -29.34 18.46 9.96
N TYR A 315 -28.34 19.30 9.72
CA TYR A 315 -28.52 20.58 9.01
C TYR A 315 -29.13 20.38 7.62
N LEU A 316 -28.59 19.44 6.84
CA LEU A 316 -29.06 19.16 5.48
C LEU A 316 -30.51 18.67 5.48
N LYS A 317 -30.87 17.74 6.38
CA LYS A 317 -32.23 17.21 6.51
C LYS A 317 -33.25 18.28 6.90
N ASN A 318 -32.92 19.11 7.88
CA ASN A 318 -33.79 20.21 8.31
C ASN A 318 -33.99 21.28 7.21
N SER A 319 -33.01 21.42 6.31
CA SER A 319 -33.13 22.34 5.17
C SER A 319 -34.03 21.82 4.04
N LEU A 320 -34.43 20.55 4.06
CA LEU A 320 -35.32 19.93 3.07
C LEU A 320 -36.78 19.87 3.53
N THR A 321 -37.06 20.05 4.83
CA THR A 321 -38.43 20.17 5.32
C THR A 321 -38.98 21.57 4.99
N PRO A 322 -40.01 21.70 4.13
CA PRO A 322 -40.62 23.00 3.87
C PRO A 322 -41.45 23.40 5.10
N GLY A 323 -41.06 24.49 5.78
CA GLY A 323 -41.86 25.11 6.84
C GLY A 323 -41.36 24.84 8.26
N GLY A 324 -40.58 25.78 8.79
CA GLY A 324 -40.21 25.86 10.22
C GLY A 324 -39.79 27.26 10.67
N PHE A 325 -39.98 28.29 9.82
CA PHE A 325 -40.02 29.69 10.24
C PHE A 325 -41.44 30.18 9.97
N GLY A 326 -42.31 29.86 10.91
CA GLY A 326 -43.71 30.21 10.91
C GLY A 326 -44.21 30.09 12.35
N GLU A 327 -43.73 31.01 13.18
CA GLU A 327 -44.41 31.73 14.28
C GLU A 327 -43.36 32.48 15.12
#